data_AF-A0A925UJX1-F1
#
_entry.id   AF-A0A925UJX1-F1
#
_cell.length_a   1.000
_cell.length_b   1.000
_cell.length_c   1.000
_cell.angle_alpha   90.00
_cell.angle_beta   90.00
_cell.angle_gamma   90.00
#
_symmetry.space_group_name_H-M   'P 1'
#
loop_
_entity.id
_entity.type
_entity.pdbx_description
1 polymer ?
#
loop_
_entity_poly.entity_id
_entity_poly.type
_entity_poly.pdbx_seq_one_letter_code
_entity_poly.pdbx_strand_id
1 'polypeptide(L)'
;MKEIELKFQVPAGQRMAVEAAVAGRAPKPRMRLQAAYHDTPERTLAEAGLALRMRREGRQLVQTLKGAGDDGMTRAEHNVP
;
A
#
# COMPACT_ATOMS: atom_id res chain seq x y z
N MET A 1 -15.98 -1.91 -2.68
CA MET A 1 -15.60 -0.54 -2.27
C MET A 1 -14.58 -0.02 -3.30
N LYS A 2 -14.69 1.23 -3.76
CA LYS A 2 -13.74 1.83 -4.71
C LYS A 2 -12.80 2.76 -3.93
N GLU A 3 -11.52 2.44 -3.88
CA GLU A 3 -10.49 3.28 -3.25
C GLU A 3 -9.79 4.14 -4.32
N ILE A 4 -9.49 5.39 -3.99
CA ILE A 4 -8.70 6.32 -4.81
C ILE A 4 -7.53 6.80 -3.95
N GLU A 5 -6.31 6.62 -4.42
CA GLU A 5 -5.10 6.91 -3.65
C GLU A 5 -4.14 7.80 -4.43
N LEU A 6 -3.60 8.84 -3.77
CA LEU A 6 -2.55 9.71 -4.30
C LEU A 6 -1.27 9.49 -3.49
N LYS A 7 -0.16 9.21 -4.18
CA LYS A 7 1.13 8.96 -3.55
C LYS A 7 2.15 10.00 -3.98
N PHE A 8 2.85 10.57 -3.00
CA PHE A 8 3.92 11.55 -3.22
C PHE A 8 5.22 11.01 -2.63
N GLN A 9 6.32 11.19 -3.36
CA GLN A 9 7.65 10.99 -2.79
C GLN A 9 8.00 12.19 -1.91
N VAL A 10 8.45 11.94 -0.69
CA VAL A 10 8.83 12.99 0.27
C VAL A 10 10.34 13.01 0.43
N PRO A 11 11.04 14.09 0.07
CA PRO A 11 12.47 14.23 0.32
C PRO A 11 12.78 14.11 1.82
N ALA A 12 13.90 13.47 2.16
CA ALA A 12 14.25 13.17 3.55
C ALA A 12 14.25 14.42 4.45
N GLY A 13 14.80 15.55 3.97
CA GLY A 13 14.83 16.82 4.70
C GLY A 13 13.45 17.46 4.95
N GLN A 14 12.44 17.09 4.18
CA GLN A 14 11.08 17.63 4.30
C GLN A 14 10.15 16.77 5.17
N ARG A 15 10.63 15.61 5.63
CA ARG A 15 9.78 14.63 6.34
C ARG A 15 9.08 15.21 7.56
N MET A 16 9.79 15.94 8.42
CA MET A 16 9.20 16.52 9.62
C MET A 16 8.12 17.56 9.30
N ALA A 17 8.35 18.38 8.27
CA ALA A 17 7.37 19.39 7.83
C ALA A 17 6.09 18.73 7.31
N VAL A 18 6.21 17.66 6.52
CA VAL A 18 5.06 16.89 6.03
C VAL A 18 4.33 16.22 7.19
N GLU A 19 5.06 15.56 8.12
CA GLU A 19 4.46 14.93 9.30
C GLU A 19 3.67 15.95 10.14
N ALA A 20 4.18 17.17 10.32
CA ALA A 20 3.47 18.25 11.02
C ALA A 20 2.24 18.76 10.24
N ALA A 21 2.35 18.93 8.92
CA ALA A 21 1.26 19.44 8.08
C ALA A 21 0.06 18.48 8.01
N VAL A 22 0.29 17.17 8.14
CA VAL A 22 -0.78 16.14 8.13
C VAL A 22 -1.15 15.64 9.52
N ALA A 23 -0.51 16.16 10.57
CA ALA A 23 -0.85 15.83 11.95
C ALA A 23 -2.27 16.32 12.24
N GLY A 24 -3.23 15.38 12.28
CA GLY A 24 -4.58 15.69 12.72
C GLY A 24 -4.62 16.19 14.16
N ARG A 25 -5.80 16.60 14.63
CA ARG A 25 -5.99 17.16 15.99
C ARG A 25 -5.56 16.23 17.14
N ALA A 26 -5.49 14.93 16.88
CA ALA A 26 -5.12 13.91 17.86
C ALA A 26 -3.96 13.05 17.36
N PRO A 27 -3.03 12.64 18.24
CA PRO A 27 -1.98 11.70 17.90
C PRO A 27 -2.59 10.39 17.41
N LYS A 28 -2.18 9.93 16.21
CA LYS A 28 -2.54 8.62 15.69
C LYS A 28 -1.47 7.60 16.10
N PRO A 29 -1.83 6.39 16.54
CA PRO A 29 -0.85 5.37 16.86
C PRO A 29 -0.06 5.00 15.61
N ARG A 30 1.26 4.91 15.75
CA ARG A 30 2.14 4.41 14.68
C ARG A 30 2.04 2.90 14.64
N MET A 31 1.69 2.34 13.49
CA MET A 31 1.71 0.91 13.25
C MET A 31 2.89 0.54 12.36
N ARG A 32 3.68 -0.44 12.79
CA ARG A 32 4.68 -1.04 11.92
C ARG A 32 4.01 -1.99 10.94
N LEU A 33 4.15 -1.72 9.66
CA LEU A 33 3.70 -2.56 8.56
C LEU A 33 4.89 -3.32 7.98
N GLN A 34 4.74 -4.62 7.75
CA GLN A 34 5.74 -5.46 7.08
C GLN A 34 5.04 -6.25 5.97
N ALA A 35 5.57 -6.21 4.77
CA ALA A 35 4.98 -6.89 3.62
C ALA A 35 6.00 -7.79 2.94
N ALA A 36 5.58 -9.00 2.60
CA ALA A 36 6.26 -9.88 1.65
C ALA A 36 5.47 -9.87 0.34
N TYR A 37 6.17 -9.68 -0.77
CA TYR A 37 5.61 -9.76 -2.11
C TYR A 37 5.97 -11.10 -2.72
N HIS A 38 5.04 -11.68 -3.45
CA HIS A 38 5.19 -12.97 -4.07
C HIS A 38 4.97 -12.84 -5.57
N ASP A 39 5.79 -13.56 -6.34
CA ASP A 39 5.67 -13.73 -7.78
C ASP A 39 6.23 -15.10 -8.15
N THR A 40 6.04 -15.52 -9.39
CA THR A 40 6.72 -16.69 -9.95
C THR A 40 8.15 -16.33 -10.36
N PRO A 41 9.06 -17.31 -10.52
CA PRO A 41 10.40 -17.05 -11.06
C PRO A 41 10.36 -16.30 -12.40
N GLU A 42 9.36 -16.61 -13.23
CA GLU A 42 9.10 -16.00 -14.54
C GLU A 42 8.39 -14.64 -14.45
N ARG A 43 8.00 -14.18 -13.25
CA ARG A 43 7.32 -12.89 -13.00
C ARG A 43 5.93 -12.75 -13.63
N THR A 44 5.18 -13.84 -13.69
CA THR A 44 3.86 -13.89 -14.34
C THR A 44 2.85 -12.89 -13.75
N LEU A 45 2.91 -12.58 -12.45
CA LEU A 45 2.03 -11.57 -11.86
C LEU A 45 2.41 -10.17 -12.32
N ALA A 46 3.71 -9.84 -12.30
CA ALA A 46 4.19 -8.56 -12.78
C ALA A 46 3.88 -8.34 -14.28
N GLU A 47 4.05 -9.37 -15.11
CA GLU A 47 3.69 -9.33 -16.54
C GLU A 47 2.20 -9.06 -16.75
N ALA A 48 1.34 -9.60 -15.88
CA ALA A 48 -0.09 -9.32 -15.86
C ALA A 48 -0.47 -7.98 -15.20
N GLY A 49 0.51 -7.18 -14.72
CA GLY A 49 0.26 -5.93 -14.00
C GLY A 49 -0.37 -6.12 -12.61
N LEU A 50 -0.18 -7.30 -12.02
CA LEU A 50 -0.71 -7.70 -10.72
C LEU A 50 0.39 -7.71 -9.64
N ALA A 51 -0.01 -7.52 -8.38
CA ALA A 51 0.86 -7.66 -7.23
C ALA A 51 0.15 -8.42 -6.11
N LEU A 52 0.71 -9.57 -5.71
CA LEU A 52 0.28 -10.34 -4.55
C LEU A 52 1.20 -10.03 -3.36
N ARG A 53 0.60 -9.71 -2.20
CA ARG A 53 1.34 -9.52 -0.96
C ARG A 53 0.67 -10.18 0.24
N MET A 54 1.50 -10.58 1.20
CA MET A 54 1.10 -10.82 2.58
C MET A 54 1.62 -9.68 3.44
N ARG A 55 0.73 -8.96 4.15
CA ARG A 55 1.09 -7.86 5.03
C ARG A 55 0.74 -8.18 6.48
N ARG A 56 1.69 -7.98 7.38
CA ARG A 56 1.43 -7.99 8.83
C ARG A 56 0.97 -6.60 9.29
N GLU A 57 -0.22 -6.54 9.86
CA GLU A 57 -0.87 -5.36 10.42
C GLU A 57 -1.07 -5.57 11.92
N GLY A 58 -0.05 -5.21 12.71
CA GLY A 58 -0.01 -5.54 14.12
C GLY A 58 0.05 -7.05 14.36
N ARG A 59 -1.08 -7.64 14.78
CA ARG A 59 -1.23 -9.09 15.02
C ARG A 59 -1.95 -9.82 13.88
N GLN A 60 -2.48 -9.10 12.91
CA GLN A 60 -3.19 -9.68 11.77
C GLN A 60 -2.25 -9.87 10.58
N LEU A 61 -2.49 -10.92 9.82
CA LEU A 61 -1.96 -11.07 8.46
C LEU A 61 -3.09 -10.72 7.50
N VAL A 62 -2.75 -10.06 6.40
CA VAL A 62 -3.72 -9.74 5.36
C VAL A 62 -3.09 -10.10 4.03
N GLN A 63 -3.75 -10.96 3.27
CA GLN A 63 -3.43 -11.22 1.87
C GLN A 63 -4.10 -10.15 1.02
N THR A 64 -3.34 -9.50 0.14
CA THR A 64 -3.86 -8.55 -0.83
C THR A 64 -3.44 -8.94 -2.23
N LEU A 65 -4.39 -9.03 -3.17
CA LEU A 65 -4.11 -8.96 -4.60
C LEU A 65 -4.47 -7.56 -5.11
N LYS A 66 -3.54 -6.92 -5.82
CA LYS A 66 -3.74 -5.64 -6.49
C LYS A 66 -3.57 -5.79 -8.01
N GLY A 67 -4.35 -5.03 -8.77
CA GLY A 67 -4.22 -4.90 -10.22
C GLY A 67 -4.44 -3.47 -10.69
N ALA A 68 -4.06 -3.17 -11.93
CA ALA A 68 -4.44 -1.90 -12.57
C ALA A 68 -5.97 -1.81 -12.74
N GLY A 69 -6.54 -0.63 -12.50
CA GLY A 69 -7.89 -0.29 -12.96
C GLY A 69 -7.85 0.46 -14.29
N ASP A 70 -9.02 0.76 -14.85
CA ASP A 70 -9.19 1.21 -16.24
C ASP A 70 -8.71 2.65 -16.51
N ASP A 71 -8.61 3.49 -15.47
CA ASP A 71 -8.38 4.94 -15.59
C ASP A 71 -6.98 5.39 -15.13
N GLY A 72 -6.08 4.45 -14.85
CA GLY A 72 -4.70 4.72 -14.41
C GLY A 72 -4.56 5.29 -12.99
N MET A 73 -5.66 5.71 -12.36
CA MET A 73 -5.71 6.19 -10.97
C MET A 73 -6.30 5.15 -10.03
N THR A 74 -7.17 4.28 -10.53
CA THR A 74 -7.80 3.22 -9.76
C THR A 74 -6.96 1.95 -9.77
N ARG A 75 -7.09 1.19 -8.69
CA ARG A 75 -6.52 -0.15 -8.57
C ARG A 75 -7.64 -1.10 -8.17
N ALA A 76 -7.73 -2.23 -8.85
CA ALA A 76 -8.51 -3.35 -8.34
C ALA A 76 -7.78 -3.90 -7.12
N GLU A 77 -8.47 -4.05 -5.99
CA GLU A 77 -7.89 -4.55 -4.75
C GLU A 77 -8.83 -5.53 -4.05
N HIS A 78 -8.29 -6.68 -3.66
CA HIS A 78 -9.00 -7.67 -2.86
C HIS A 78 -8.17 -8.04 -1.63
N ASN A 79 -8.72 -7.81 -0.44
CA ASN A 79 -8.10 -8.06 0.85
C ASN A 79 -8.78 -9.23 1.56
N VAL A 80 -7.99 -10.17 2.07
CA VAL A 80 -8.44 -11.33 2.86
C VAL A 80 -7.61 -11.42 4.16
N PRO A 81 -8.22 -11.27 5.35
CA PRO A 81 -7.54 -11.45 6.64
C PRO A 81 -7.14 -12.90 6.95
#